data_AF-A0A5C8VBX5-F1
#
_entry.id   AF-A0A5C8VBX5-F1
#
_cell.length_a   1.000
_cell.length_b   1.000
_cell.length_c   1.000
_cell.angle_alpha   90.00
_cell.angle_beta   90.00
_cell.angle_gamma   90.00
#
_symmetry.space_group_name_H-M   'P 1'
#
loop_
_entity.id
_entity.type
_entity.pdbx_description
1 polymer ?
#
loop_
_entity_poly.entity_id
_entity_poly.type
_entity_poly.pdbx_seq_one_letter_code
_entity_poly.pdbx_strand_id
1 'polypeptide(L)'
;MHKYFFLFFSVVILNVHGQESKDIHQILLYKWSKNVPKNGKFEFLKIFDSLPLKIEGINNISINSFKKSTGNFDVIIDMEFSSMETLQQYLWTI
;
A
#
# COMPACT_ATOMS: atom_id res chain seq x y z
N MET A 1 62.30 25.26 -5.63
CA MET A 1 61.44 24.05 -5.66
C MET A 1 60.16 24.33 -4.90
N HIS A 2 59.10 24.74 -5.61
CA HIS A 2 57.80 25.05 -4.99
C HIS A 2 57.01 23.76 -4.74
N LYS A 3 56.81 23.43 -3.46
CA LYS A 3 55.91 22.35 -3.04
C LYS A 3 54.51 22.94 -2.89
N TYR A 4 53.69 22.83 -3.92
CA TYR A 4 52.25 23.07 -3.82
C TYR A 4 51.63 21.86 -3.11
N PHE A 5 51.34 22.02 -1.81
CA PHE A 5 50.54 21.06 -1.06
C PHE A 5 49.07 21.30 -1.42
N PHE A 6 48.59 20.55 -2.42
CA PHE A 6 47.18 20.56 -2.83
C PHE A 6 46.35 19.93 -1.69
N LEU A 7 45.72 20.77 -0.87
CA LEU A 7 44.68 20.34 0.07
C LEU A 7 43.46 19.93 -0.75
N PHE A 8 43.31 18.63 -0.96
CA PHE A 8 42.12 18.03 -1.55
C PHE A 8 40.98 18.15 -0.53
N PHE A 9 40.25 19.27 -0.58
CA PHE A 9 39.02 19.43 0.18
C PHE A 9 37.94 18.58 -0.48
N SER A 10 37.87 17.31 -0.10
CA SER A 10 36.79 16.41 -0.50
C SER A 10 35.53 16.85 0.26
N VAL A 11 34.72 17.70 -0.37
CA VAL A 11 33.36 17.98 0.07
C VAL A 11 32.55 16.71 -0.19
N VAL A 12 32.49 15.85 0.80
CA VAL A 12 31.54 14.74 0.83
C VAL A 12 30.16 15.36 1.09
N ILE A 13 29.46 15.72 0.02
CA ILE A 13 28.03 16.02 0.07
C ILE A 13 27.33 14.67 0.30
N LEU A 14 27.18 14.30 1.57
CA LEU A 14 26.22 13.26 1.96
C LEU A 14 24.82 13.82 1.70
N ASN A 15 24.35 13.63 0.46
CA ASN A 15 22.93 13.71 0.15
C ASN A 15 22.25 12.53 0.85
N VAL A 16 22.02 12.65 2.16
CA VAL A 16 20.99 11.86 2.84
C VAL A 16 19.67 12.39 2.31
N HIS A 17 19.29 11.94 1.11
CA HIS A 17 17.90 11.99 0.69
C HIS A 17 17.16 11.04 1.62
N GLY A 18 16.65 11.58 2.72
CA GLY A 18 15.55 10.97 3.44
C GLY A 18 14.39 10.90 2.47
N GLN A 19 14.31 9.79 1.73
CA GLN A 19 13.18 9.49 0.88
C GLN A 19 12.04 9.20 1.87
N GLU A 20 11.22 10.21 2.17
CA GLU A 20 9.92 9.99 2.80
C GLU A 20 9.25 8.88 2.00
N SER A 21 9.11 7.71 2.61
CA SER A 21 8.42 6.59 2.00
C SER A 21 6.99 7.06 1.75
N LYS A 22 6.66 7.34 0.49
CA LYS A 22 5.28 7.62 0.12
C LYS A 22 4.50 6.33 0.30
N ASP A 23 3.54 6.34 1.21
CA ASP A 23 2.61 5.23 1.37
C ASP A 23 1.91 4.95 0.05
N ILE A 24 1.82 3.67 -0.30
CA ILE A 24 1.24 3.20 -1.56
C ILE A 24 -0.19 2.78 -1.28
N HIS A 25 -1.14 3.41 -1.96
CA HIS A 25 -2.56 3.07 -1.86
C HIS A 25 -3.02 2.21 -3.02
N GLN A 26 -3.63 1.06 -2.72
CA GLN A 26 -4.35 0.24 -3.69
C GLN A 26 -5.86 0.31 -3.44
N ILE A 27 -6.59 0.85 -4.40
CA ILE A 27 -8.04 0.99 -4.33
C ILE A 27 -8.71 -0.11 -5.17
N LEU A 28 -9.53 -0.93 -4.52
CA LEU A 28 -10.32 -1.99 -5.15
C LEU A 28 -11.80 -1.63 -5.14
N LEU A 29 -12.44 -1.73 -6.30
CA LEU A 29 -13.86 -1.43 -6.49
C LEU A 29 -14.63 -2.70 -6.80
N TYR A 30 -15.56 -3.08 -5.93
CA TYR A 30 -16.35 -4.31 -6.06
C TYR A 30 -17.84 -4.02 -6.24
N LYS A 31 -18.48 -4.89 -7.03
CA LYS A 31 -19.93 -4.94 -7.21
C LYS A 31 -20.41 -6.36 -6.96
N TRP A 32 -21.42 -6.52 -6.11
CA TRP A 32 -22.00 -7.82 -5.81
C TRP A 32 -22.83 -8.32 -6.98
N SER A 33 -22.64 -9.60 -7.34
CA SER A 33 -23.61 -10.29 -8.17
C SER A 33 -24.95 -10.43 -7.42
N LYS A 34 -26.05 -10.48 -8.17
CA LYS A 34 -27.42 -10.64 -7.62
C LYS A 34 -27.57 -11.91 -6.78
N ASN A 35 -26.73 -12.91 -7.04
CA ASN A 35 -26.84 -14.25 -6.44
C ASN A 35 -25.89 -14.45 -5.25
N VAL A 36 -25.13 -13.44 -4.82
CA VAL A 36 -24.22 -13.59 -3.66
C VAL A 36 -25.04 -13.68 -2.36
N PRO A 37 -24.96 -14.79 -1.60
CA PRO A 37 -25.63 -14.91 -0.31
C PRO A 37 -25.15 -13.84 0.66
N LYS A 38 -26.02 -13.41 1.59
CA LYS A 38 -25.65 -12.40 2.60
C LYS A 38 -24.40 -12.79 3.39
N ASN A 39 -24.29 -14.06 3.78
CA ASN A 39 -23.12 -14.56 4.52
C ASN A 39 -21.85 -14.53 3.67
N GLY A 40 -21.94 -14.81 2.36
CA GLY A 40 -20.79 -14.76 1.45
C GLY A 40 -20.19 -13.35 1.31
N LYS A 41 -21.03 -12.31 1.37
CA LYS A 41 -20.54 -10.92 1.41
C LYS A 41 -19.73 -10.65 2.67
N PHE A 42 -20.21 -11.11 3.81
CA PHE A 42 -19.56 -10.92 5.10
C PHE A 42 -18.24 -11.70 5.20
N GLU A 43 -18.23 -12.96 4.76
CA GLU A 43 -17.03 -13.79 4.70
C GLU A 43 -15.97 -13.19 3.78
N PHE A 44 -16.37 -12.67 2.61
CA PHE A 44 -15.46 -11.97 1.72
C PHE A 44 -14.79 -10.77 2.40
N LEU A 45 -15.55 -9.90 3.07
CA LEU A 45 -14.98 -8.72 3.72
C LEU A 45 -14.04 -9.11 4.88
N LYS A 46 -14.36 -10.18 5.62
CA LYS A 46 -13.49 -10.71 6.68
C LYS A 46 -12.11 -11.15 6.19
N ILE A 47 -11.98 -11.56 4.93
CA ILE A 47 -10.68 -11.90 4.36
C ILE A 47 -9.77 -10.68 4.45
N PHE A 48 -10.27 -9.51 4.07
CA PHE A 48 -9.51 -8.25 4.07
C PHE A 48 -9.17 -7.77 5.48
N ASP A 49 -10.09 -7.90 6.45
CA ASP A 49 -9.78 -7.58 7.86
C ASP A 49 -8.61 -8.42 8.42
N SER A 50 -8.42 -9.63 7.88
CA SER A 50 -7.35 -10.54 8.34
C SER A 50 -6.01 -10.37 7.61
N LEU A 51 -5.97 -9.62 6.50
CA LEU A 51 -4.77 -9.49 5.66
C LEU A 51 -3.58 -8.82 6.37
N PRO A 52 -3.76 -7.75 7.18
CA PRO A 52 -2.63 -7.11 7.86
C PRO A 52 -1.92 -8.03 8.86
N LEU A 53 -2.60 -9.07 9.34
CA LEU A 53 -2.01 -10.08 10.23
C LEU A 53 -1.20 -11.14 9.47
N LYS A 54 -1.39 -11.27 8.15
CA LYS A 54 -0.76 -12.30 7.32
C LYS A 54 0.41 -11.76 6.50
N ILE A 55 0.42 -10.46 6.21
CA ILE A 55 1.39 -9.83 5.32
C ILE A 55 2.00 -8.65 6.08
N GLU A 56 3.27 -8.79 6.42
CA GLU A 56 4.04 -7.72 7.08
C GLU A 56 4.22 -6.54 6.12
N GLY A 57 3.98 -5.32 6.61
CA GLY A 57 4.11 -4.07 5.82
C GLY A 57 2.81 -3.55 5.20
N ILE A 58 1.67 -4.20 5.45
CA ILE A 58 0.35 -3.57 5.25
C ILE A 58 0.09 -2.68 6.46
N ASN A 59 0.09 -1.36 6.24
CA ASN A 59 -0.09 -0.39 7.32
C ASN A 59 -1.55 -0.30 7.75
N ASN A 60 -2.46 -0.31 6.78
CA ASN A 60 -3.88 -0.07 7.02
C ASN A 60 -4.75 -0.69 5.92
N ILE A 61 -5.97 -1.09 6.27
CA ILE A 61 -7.02 -1.46 5.33
C ILE A 61 -8.31 -0.79 5.77
N SER A 62 -8.90 -0.01 4.87
CA SER A 62 -10.20 0.64 5.05
C SER A 62 -11.23 0.04 4.12
N ILE A 63 -12.33 -0.46 4.69
CA ILE A 63 -13.43 -1.06 3.94
C ILE A 63 -14.65 -0.13 4.04
N ASN A 64 -14.98 0.50 2.92
CA ASN A 64 -16.16 1.36 2.81
C ASN A 64 -17.27 0.63 2.05
N SER A 65 -18.29 0.21 2.78
CA SER A 65 -19.51 -0.36 2.20
C SER A 65 -20.53 0.74 1.93
N PHE A 66 -20.96 0.87 0.68
CA PHE A 66 -21.91 1.91 0.29
C PHE A 66 -23.31 1.34 0.25
N LYS A 67 -24.23 1.92 1.02
CA LYS A 67 -25.66 1.61 0.87
C LYS A 67 -26.23 2.17 -0.45
N LYS A 68 -25.64 3.24 -0.97
CA LYS A 68 -25.91 3.88 -2.28
C LYS A 68 -24.66 4.68 -2.69
N SER A 69 -23.80 4.15 -3.57
CA SER A 69 -22.67 4.93 -4.10
C SER A 69 -23.04 5.61 -5.42
N THR A 70 -22.45 6.78 -5.65
CA THR A 70 -22.36 7.43 -6.96
C THR A 70 -21.35 6.65 -7.80
N GLY A 71 -21.78 5.57 -8.48
CA GLY A 71 -20.88 4.81 -9.34
C GLY A 71 -21.21 3.34 -9.61
N ASN A 72 -22.32 2.81 -9.09
CA ASN A 72 -22.72 1.39 -9.24
C ASN A 72 -21.82 0.35 -8.53
N PHE A 73 -20.91 0.76 -7.64
CA PHE A 73 -20.10 -0.14 -6.83
C PHE A 73 -20.71 -0.28 -5.42
N ASP A 74 -20.62 -1.47 -4.86
CA ASP A 74 -21.21 -1.77 -3.54
C ASP A 74 -20.18 -1.67 -2.42
N VAL A 75 -18.91 -1.91 -2.73
CA VAL A 75 -17.80 -1.91 -1.75
C VAL A 75 -16.55 -1.29 -2.38
N ILE A 76 -15.88 -0.46 -1.60
CA ILE A 76 -14.52 0.01 -1.88
C ILE A 76 -13.60 -0.49 -0.78
N ILE A 77 -12.46 -1.03 -1.17
CA ILE A 77 -11.40 -1.44 -0.25
C ILE A 77 -10.17 -0.62 -0.59
N ASP A 78 -9.70 0.15 0.37
CA ASP A 78 -8.45 0.93 0.30
C ASP A 78 -7.41 0.22 1.17
N MET A 79 -6.27 -0.11 0.58
CA MET A 79 -5.17 -0.79 1.27
C MET A 79 -3.92 0.05 1.15
N GLU A 80 -3.27 0.26 2.29
CA GLU A 80 -2.07 1.07 2.41
C GLU A 80 -0.85 0.17 2.65
N PHE A 81 0.16 0.33 1.81
CA PHE A 81 1.41 -0.43 1.86
C PHE A 81 2.57 0.50 2.14
N SER A 82 3.47 0.06 3.03
CA SER A 82 4.70 0.78 3.36
C SER A 82 5.72 0.81 2.22
N SER A 83 5.61 -0.12 1.27
CA SER A 83 6.56 -0.24 0.16
C SER A 83 5.97 -0.93 -1.08
N MET A 84 6.63 -0.70 -2.22
CA MET A 84 6.28 -1.37 -3.48
C MET A 84 6.55 -2.87 -3.41
N GLU A 85 7.57 -3.28 -2.66
CA GLU A 85 7.91 -4.69 -2.45
C GLU A 85 6.78 -5.41 -1.71
N THR A 86 6.25 -4.80 -0.64
CA THR A 86 5.12 -5.37 0.10
C THR A 86 3.87 -5.48 -0.78
N LEU A 87 3.58 -4.47 -1.62
CA LEU A 87 2.50 -4.56 -2.60
C LEU A 87 2.71 -5.74 -3.57
N GLN A 88 3.94 -5.95 -4.05
CA GLN A 88 4.25 -7.08 -4.94
C GLN A 88 4.08 -8.43 -4.26
N GLN A 89 4.52 -8.55 -3.00
CA GLN A 89 4.32 -9.76 -2.19
C GLN A 89 2.82 -10.06 -2.01
N TYR A 90 2.02 -9.03 -1.71
CA TYR A 90 0.56 -9.15 -1.66
C TYR A 90 -0.03 -9.68 -2.97
N LEU A 91 0.38 -9.10 -4.12
CA LEU A 91 -0.13 -9.51 -5.44
C LEU A 91 0.28 -10.93 -5.86
N TRP A 92 1.36 -11.50 -5.29
CA TRP A 92 1.75 -12.89 -5.54
C TRP A 92 1.11 -13.89 -4.57
N THR A 93 0.56 -13.41 -3.46
CA THR A 93 -0.08 -14.25 -2.43
C THR A 93 -1.52 -14.62 -2.79
N ILE A 94 -2.17 -13.84 -3.67
CA ILE A 94 -3.57 -14.01 -4.10
C ILE A 94 -3.60 -14.55 -5.53
#